data_AF-A0A3D3F6N6-F1
#
_entry.id   AF-A0A3D3F6N6-F1
#
_cell.length_a   1.000
_cell.length_b   1.000
_cell.length_c   1.000
_cell.angle_alpha   90.00
_cell.angle_beta   90.00
_cell.angle_gamma   90.00
#
_symmetry.space_group_name_H-M   'P 1'
#
loop_
_entity.id
_entity.type
_entity.pdbx_description
1 polymer ?
#
loop_
_entity_poly.entity_id
_entity_poly.type
_entity_poly.pdbx_seq_one_letter_code
_entity_poly.pdbx_strand_id
1 'polypeptide(L)'
;TEEQTVKNTHHGHAIKRFRRTLGIKQETLASEMGLSQALISTYEQRKVLNDEVIEHFAKALNVAPKLIKELEEDPVTVIIENNSIETNHGKGYVAIDNSTNHYNPVEKIVELCEKLLEREQETVKLLEKLLKDKE
;
A
#
# COMPACT_ATOMS: atom_id res chain seq x y z
N THR A 1 -18.82 10.56 29.38
CA THR A 1 -17.46 11.06 29.11
C THR A 1 -16.98 10.31 27.89
N GLU A 2 -17.02 10.92 26.70
CA GLU A 2 -16.61 10.24 25.47
C GLU A 2 -15.09 10.03 25.52
N GLU A 3 -14.68 8.76 25.49
CA GLU A 3 -13.30 8.31 25.56
C GLU A 3 -12.60 8.73 24.26
N GLN A 4 -11.85 9.83 24.33
CA GLN A 4 -11.17 10.39 23.17
C GLN A 4 -9.93 9.54 22.89
N THR A 5 -10.11 8.40 22.21
CA THR A 5 -8.99 7.66 21.64
C THR A 5 -8.31 8.60 20.64
N VAL A 6 -7.13 9.11 20.99
CA VAL A 6 -6.33 9.96 20.10
C VAL A 6 -5.82 9.07 18.96
N LYS A 7 -6.71 8.78 18.01
CA LYS A 7 -6.34 8.13 16.75
C LYS A 7 -5.42 9.11 16.04
N ASN A 8 -4.26 8.61 15.61
CA ASN A 8 -3.23 9.39 14.94
C ASN A 8 -3.65 9.70 13.49
N THR A 9 -4.81 10.31 13.33
CA THR A 9 -5.47 10.58 12.05
C THR A 9 -4.77 11.72 11.34
N HIS A 10 -4.49 11.55 10.05
CA HIS A 10 -3.98 12.63 9.21
C HIS A 10 -5.13 13.53 8.77
N HIS A 11 -5.32 14.65 9.45
CA HIS A 11 -6.42 15.59 9.21
C HIS A 11 -6.46 16.07 7.74
N GLY A 12 -5.30 16.35 7.13
CA GLY A 12 -5.25 16.77 5.73
C GLY A 12 -5.70 15.68 4.74
N HIS A 13 -5.46 14.41 5.05
CA HIS A 13 -5.88 13.29 4.21
C HIS A 13 -7.40 13.11 4.32
N ALA A 14 -7.94 13.28 5.52
CA ALA A 14 -9.38 13.27 5.75
C ALA A 14 -10.10 14.35 4.94
N ILE A 15 -9.61 15.59 4.97
CA ILE A 15 -10.16 16.70 4.16
C ILE A 15 -10.12 16.34 2.67
N LYS A 16 -8.98 15.85 2.18
CA LYS A 16 -8.81 15.45 0.77
C LYS A 16 -9.78 14.33 0.37
N ARG A 17 -10.03 13.37 1.26
CA ARG A 17 -10.95 12.25 1.04
C ARG A 17 -12.39 12.77 0.95
N PHE A 18 -12.86 13.54 1.94
CA PHE A 18 -14.20 14.12 1.91
C PHE A 18 -14.43 14.97 0.66
N ARG A 19 -13.45 15.81 0.30
CA ARG A 19 -13.50 16.61 -0.93
C ARG A 19 -13.69 15.73 -2.18
N ARG A 20 -12.92 14.64 -2.30
CA ARG A 20 -13.03 13.70 -3.42
C ARG A 20 -14.35 12.94 -3.44
N THR A 21 -14.81 12.48 -2.27
CA THR A 21 -16.10 11.78 -2.13
C THR A 21 -17.28 12.68 -2.52
N LEU A 22 -17.21 13.97 -2.20
CA LEU A 22 -18.21 14.97 -2.60
C LEU A 22 -18.06 15.45 -4.05
N GLY A 23 -17.03 14.99 -4.79
CA GLY A 23 -16.78 15.41 -6.17
C GLY A 23 -16.33 16.87 -6.31
N ILE A 24 -15.89 17.51 -5.22
CA ILE A 24 -15.52 18.92 -5.21
C ILE A 24 -14.09 19.08 -5.76
N LYS A 25 -13.93 19.95 -6.75
CA LYS A 25 -12.59 20.32 -7.26
C LYS A 25 -11.88 21.18 -6.23
N GLN A 26 -10.55 21.04 -6.17
CA GLN A 26 -9.73 21.80 -5.23
C GLN A 26 -9.85 23.31 -5.44
N GLU A 27 -9.98 23.76 -6.69
CA GLU A 27 -10.23 25.16 -7.07
C GLU A 27 -11.57 25.69 -6.53
N THR A 28 -12.61 24.85 -6.55
CA THR A 28 -13.93 25.20 -6.04
C THR A 28 -13.89 25.37 -4.52
N LEU A 29 -13.29 24.42 -3.81
CA LEU A 29 -13.10 24.52 -2.36
C LEU A 29 -12.26 25.74 -1.98
N ALA A 30 -11.21 26.04 -2.76
CA ALA A 30 -10.38 27.22 -2.55
C ALA A 30 -11.20 28.52 -2.71
N SER A 31 -12.03 28.59 -3.75
CA SER A 31 -12.92 29.73 -4.01
C SER A 31 -13.93 29.94 -2.89
N GLU A 32 -14.52 28.85 -2.39
CA GLU A 32 -15.51 28.88 -1.29
C GLU A 32 -14.90 29.33 0.04
N MET A 33 -13.66 28.95 0.32
CA MET A 33 -12.92 29.37 1.50
C MET A 33 -12.21 30.73 1.35
N GLY A 34 -12.24 31.34 0.15
CA GLY A 34 -11.50 32.57 -0.14
C GLY A 34 -9.97 32.40 -0.10
N LEU A 35 -9.48 31.17 -0.32
CA LEU A 35 -8.07 30.81 -0.29
C LEU A 35 -7.55 30.48 -1.69
N SER A 36 -6.23 30.43 -1.86
CA SER A 36 -5.65 29.94 -3.10
C SER A 36 -5.62 28.42 -3.16
N GLN A 37 -5.71 27.84 -4.36
CA GLN A 37 -5.61 26.39 -4.57
C GLN A 37 -4.33 25.80 -3.95
N ALA A 38 -3.20 26.52 -4.05
CA ALA A 38 -1.93 26.12 -3.47
C ALA A 38 -1.98 26.04 -1.93
N LEU A 39 -2.69 26.97 -1.29
CA LEU A 39 -2.88 26.98 0.17
C LEU A 39 -3.72 25.77 0.61
N ILE A 40 -4.82 25.47 -0.10
CA ILE A 40 -5.62 24.25 0.14
C ILE A 40 -4.77 22.99 -0.02
N SER A 41 -3.93 22.92 -1.06
CA SER A 41 -2.99 21.80 -1.27
C SER A 41 -2.07 21.62 -0.06
N THR A 42 -1.56 22.73 0.46
CA THR A 42 -0.68 22.74 1.64
C THR A 42 -1.43 22.23 2.88
N TYR A 43 -2.70 22.60 3.06
CA TYR A 43 -3.51 22.09 4.17
C TYR A 43 -3.83 20.60 4.02
N GLU A 44 -4.14 20.11 2.82
CA GLU A 44 -4.39 18.67 2.56
C GLU A 44 -3.15 17.80 2.83
N GLN A 45 -1.94 18.35 2.74
CA GLN A 45 -0.69 17.64 3.02
C GLN A 45 -0.29 17.66 4.51
N ARG A 46 -0.94 18.48 5.34
CA ARG A 46 -0.60 18.57 6.78
C ARG A 46 -1.26 17.45 7.58
N LYS A 47 -0.46 16.76 8.38
CA LYS A 47 -0.93 15.70 9.29
C LYS A 47 -1.83 16.26 10.38
N VAL A 48 -1.41 17.36 11.01
CA VAL A 48 -2.13 18.03 12.09
C VAL A 48 -2.50 19.43 11.66
N LEU A 49 -3.76 19.79 11.89
CA LEU A 49 -4.36 21.08 11.57
C LEU A 49 -4.99 21.64 12.86
N ASN A 50 -5.04 22.96 12.98
CA ASN A 50 -5.70 23.62 14.10
C ASN A 50 -7.21 23.39 14.06
N ASP A 51 -7.85 23.33 15.22
CA ASP A 51 -9.28 23.08 15.33
C ASP A 51 -10.13 24.12 14.58
N GLU A 52 -9.75 25.39 14.61
CA GLU A 52 -10.39 26.46 13.84
C GLU A 52 -10.36 26.19 12.33
N VAL A 53 -9.24 25.66 11.83
CA VAL A 53 -9.08 25.32 10.41
C VAL A 53 -9.93 24.11 10.06
N ILE A 54 -9.96 23.09 10.92
CA ILE A 54 -10.80 21.91 10.75
C ILE A 54 -12.27 22.30 10.71
N GLU A 55 -12.73 23.19 11.59
CA GLU A 55 -14.11 23.68 11.57
C GLU A 55 -14.43 24.46 10.29
N HIS A 56 -13.48 25.26 9.80
CA HIS A 56 -13.65 25.99 8.56
C HIS A 56 -13.81 25.04 7.36
N PHE A 57 -12.95 24.02 7.26
CA PHE A 57 -13.06 22.99 6.22
C PHE A 57 -14.33 22.15 6.38
N ALA A 58 -14.73 21.83 7.61
CA ALA A 58 -15.94 21.09 7.90
C ALA A 58 -17.18 21.84 7.42
N LYS A 59 -17.24 23.16 7.62
CA LYS A 59 -18.31 24.02 7.10
C LYS A 59 -18.33 24.07 5.58
N ALA A 60 -17.18 24.28 4.94
CA ALA A 60 -17.09 24.33 3.48
C ALA A 60 -17.44 22.98 2.80
N LEU A 61 -17.10 21.86 3.45
CA LEU A 61 -17.43 20.51 2.96
C LEU A 61 -18.81 20.02 3.45
N ASN A 62 -19.53 20.81 4.25
CA ASN A 62 -20.79 20.46 4.89
C ASN A 62 -20.75 19.10 5.65
N VAL A 63 -19.68 18.88 6.41
CA VAL A 63 -19.45 17.69 7.25
C VAL A 63 -19.27 18.08 8.71
N ALA A 64 -19.48 17.16 9.64
CA ALA A 64 -19.20 17.40 11.05
C ALA A 64 -17.68 17.47 11.31
N PRO A 65 -17.16 18.43 12.10
CA PRO A 65 -15.73 18.52 12.43
C PRO A 65 -15.16 17.25 13.07
N LYS A 66 -15.98 16.53 13.85
CA LYS A 66 -15.62 15.24 14.45
C LYS A 66 -15.23 14.20 13.39
N LEU A 67 -15.91 14.17 12.24
CA LEU A 67 -15.63 13.20 11.17
C LEU A 67 -14.25 13.41 10.53
N ILE A 68 -13.76 14.65 10.48
CA ILE A 68 -12.41 14.95 9.97
C ILE A 68 -11.35 14.49 10.97
N LYS A 69 -11.64 14.58 12.28
CA LYS A 69 -10.74 14.18 13.37
C LYS A 69 -10.70 12.66 13.59
N GLU A 70 -11.82 11.98 13.39
CA GLU A 70 -12.00 10.55 13.70
C GLU A 70 -11.83 9.62 12.49
N LEU A 71 -11.58 10.18 11.30
CA LEU A 71 -11.42 9.38 10.10
C LEU A 71 -10.26 8.39 10.25
N GLU A 72 -10.54 7.10 10.14
CA GLU A 72 -9.48 6.10 10.03
C GLU A 72 -8.82 6.20 8.65
N GLU A 73 -7.49 6.27 8.61
CA GLU A 73 -6.77 6.13 7.35
C GLU A 73 -7.01 4.72 6.81
N ASP A 74 -7.41 4.63 5.54
CA ASP A 74 -7.47 3.34 4.85
C ASP A 74 -6.08 2.69 4.93
N PRO A 75 -5.97 1.35 5.08
CA PRO A 75 -4.69 0.67 5.12
C PRO A 75 -3.84 1.10 3.92
N VAL A 76 -2.59 1.48 4.19
CA VAL A 76 -1.65 2.00 3.19
C VAL A 76 -1.69 1.07 1.97
N THR A 77 -2.22 1.57 0.86
CA THR A 77 -2.29 0.79 -0.38
C THR A 77 -0.87 0.70 -0.92
N VAL A 78 -0.21 -0.44 -0.72
CA VAL A 78 1.08 -0.73 -1.34
C VAL A 78 0.82 -1.12 -2.79
N ILE A 79 1.06 -0.19 -3.70
CA ILE A 79 1.00 -0.46 -5.14
C ILE A 79 2.35 -1.08 -5.52
N ILE A 80 2.39 -2.40 -5.68
CA ILE A 80 3.56 -3.11 -6.21
C ILE A 80 3.42 -3.12 -7.74
N GLU A 81 4.07 -2.17 -8.40
CA GLU A 81 4.15 -2.15 -9.87
C GLU A 81 5.30 -3.06 -10.32
N ASN A 82 4.97 -4.19 -10.95
CA ASN A 82 5.96 -5.03 -11.62
C ASN A 82 6.25 -4.47 -13.02
N ASN A 83 6.83 -3.27 -13.08
CA ASN A 83 7.36 -2.75 -14.35
C ASN A 83 8.71 -3.43 -14.60
N SER A 84 8.71 -4.47 -15.42
CA SER A 84 9.93 -5.04 -16.00
C SER A 84 10.55 -4.02 -16.95
N ILE A 85 11.29 -3.05 -16.39
CA ILE A 85 12.16 -2.18 -17.16
C ILE A 85 13.44 -2.97 -17.40
N GLU A 86 13.45 -3.74 -18.49
CA GLU A 86 14.71 -4.08 -19.14
C GLU A 86 15.34 -2.77 -19.63
N THR A 87 16.12 -2.11 -18.76
CA THR A 87 17.21 -1.17 -19.09
C THR A 87 17.61 -0.36 -17.86
N ASN A 88 18.56 -0.91 -17.09
CA ASN A 88 19.71 -0.29 -16.42
C ASN A 88 19.68 1.10 -15.71
N HIS A 89 18.62 1.90 -15.67
CA HIS A 89 18.71 3.22 -15.01
C HIS A 89 17.38 3.65 -14.37
N GLY A 90 17.16 3.26 -13.12
CA GLY A 90 16.00 3.71 -12.35
C GLY A 90 16.04 3.30 -10.88
N LYS A 91 17.08 3.67 -10.14
CA LYS A 91 17.11 3.48 -8.68
C LYS A 91 16.13 4.45 -8.00
N GLY A 92 14.87 4.06 -7.89
CA GLY A 92 13.98 4.58 -6.87
C GLY A 92 14.36 3.96 -5.53
N TYR A 93 15.18 4.65 -4.73
CA TYR A 93 15.52 4.21 -3.38
C TYR A 93 14.26 4.29 -2.50
N VAL A 94 13.59 3.15 -2.31
CA VAL A 94 12.77 2.91 -1.12
C VAL A 94 13.68 2.18 -0.15
N ALA A 95 13.98 2.81 0.99
CA ALA A 95 14.66 2.16 2.10
C ALA A 95 13.69 1.14 2.72
N ILE A 96 13.60 -0.03 2.07
CA ILE A 96 12.90 -1.20 2.60
C ILE A 96 13.91 -1.91 3.49
N ASP A 97 13.52 -2.08 4.75
CA ASP A 97 14.18 -2.92 5.75
C ASP A 97 14.80 -4.18 5.10
N ASN A 98 16.08 -4.42 5.34
CA ASN A 98 16.89 -5.50 4.74
C ASN A 98 16.47 -6.91 5.21
N SER A 99 15.24 -7.08 5.67
CA SER A 99 14.54 -8.36 5.73
C SER A 99 14.05 -8.74 4.32
N THR A 100 14.95 -8.73 3.33
CA THR A 100 14.63 -9.31 2.02
C THR A 100 14.65 -10.81 2.20
N ASN A 101 13.47 -11.37 2.44
CA ASN A 101 13.24 -12.79 2.23
C ASN A 101 13.56 -13.04 0.75
N HIS A 102 14.76 -13.54 0.47
CA HIS A 102 15.32 -13.73 -0.86
C HIS A 102 14.59 -14.91 -1.52
N TYR A 103 13.31 -14.72 -1.81
CA TYR A 103 12.47 -15.70 -2.46
C TYR A 103 12.82 -15.68 -3.95
N ASN A 104 13.81 -16.48 -4.32
CA ASN A 104 14.17 -16.69 -5.71
C ASN A 104 13.34 -17.86 -6.27
N PRO A 105 12.29 -17.61 -7.05
CA PRO A 105 11.44 -18.67 -7.59
C PRO A 105 12.21 -19.61 -8.51
N VAL A 106 13.28 -19.16 -9.15
CA VAL A 106 14.12 -19.99 -10.03
C VAL A 106 14.86 -21.04 -9.21
N GLU A 107 15.45 -20.66 -8.07
CA GLU A 107 16.11 -21.62 -7.17
C GLU A 107 15.12 -22.68 -6.64
N LYS A 108 13.88 -22.29 -6.34
CA LYS A 108 12.84 -23.24 -5.92
C LYS A 108 12.41 -24.20 -7.03
N ILE A 109 12.40 -23.75 -8.28
CA ILE A 109 12.14 -24.61 -9.43
C ILE A 109 13.28 -25.60 -9.64
N VAL A 110 14.54 -25.14 -9.53
CA VAL A 110 15.72 -26.01 -9.65
C VAL A 110 15.72 -27.08 -8.55
N GLU A 111 15.47 -26.69 -7.30
CA GLU A 111 15.37 -27.61 -6.16
C GLU A 111 14.28 -28.69 -6.39
N LEU A 112 13.14 -28.30 -6.97
CA LEU A 112 12.06 -29.24 -7.30
C LEU A 112 12.47 -30.20 -8.43
N CYS A 113 13.13 -29.70 -9.47
CA CYS A 113 13.61 -30.51 -10.59
C CYS A 113 14.64 -31.55 -10.14
N GLU A 114 15.58 -31.18 -9.25
CA GLU A 114 16.56 -32.10 -8.69
C GLU A 114 15.88 -33.23 -7.89
N LYS A 115 14.92 -32.90 -7.03
CA LYS A 115 14.14 -33.89 -6.25
C LYS A 115 13.33 -34.84 -7.13
N LEU A 116 12.73 -34.32 -8.21
CA LEU A 116 12.02 -35.16 -9.17
C LEU A 116 12.97 -36.11 -9.90
N LEU A 117 14.15 -35.63 -10.29
CA LEU A 117 15.15 -36.46 -10.96
C LEU A 117 15.67 -37.60 -10.05
N GLU A 118 15.91 -37.32 -8.77
CA GLU A 118 16.29 -38.35 -7.79
C GLU A 118 15.20 -39.42 -7.67
N ARG A 119 13.94 -39.01 -7.55
CA ARG A 119 12.79 -39.93 -7.46
C ARG A 119 12.68 -40.82 -8.70
N GLU A 120 12.86 -40.26 -9.90
CA GLU A 120 12.85 -41.05 -11.15
C GLU A 120 14.01 -42.05 -11.21
N GLN A 121 15.20 -41.69 -10.71
CA GLN A 121 16.32 -42.63 -10.66
C GLN A 121 16.09 -43.76 -9.67
N GLU A 122 15.44 -43.49 -8.53
CA GLU A 122 15.08 -44.50 -7.55
C GLU A 122 14.02 -45.48 -8.08
N THR A 123 13.00 -44.98 -8.77
CA THR A 123 11.97 -45.82 -9.38
C THR A 123 12.56 -46.72 -10.46
N VAL A 124 13.44 -46.19 -11.32
CA VAL A 124 14.15 -46.98 -12.33
C VAL A 124 14.98 -48.09 -11.69
N LYS A 125 15.77 -47.79 -10.65
CA LYS A 125 16.57 -48.80 -9.92
C LYS A 125 15.70 -49.88 -9.27
N LEU A 126 14.55 -49.50 -8.71
CA LEU A 126 13.60 -50.46 -8.13
C LEU A 126 13.02 -51.37 -9.20
N LEU A 127 12.62 -50.81 -10.35
CA LEU A 127 12.11 -51.56 -11.48
C LEU A 127 13.16 -52.53 -12.04
N GLU A 128 14.42 -52.11 -12.16
CA GLU A 128 15.52 -52.97 -12.58
C GLU A 128 15.75 -54.16 -11.62
N LYS A 129 15.63 -53.96 -10.31
CA LYS A 129 15.72 -55.05 -9.32
C LYS A 129 14.56 -56.02 -9.46
N LEU A 130 13.33 -55.52 -9.56
CA LEU A 130 12.14 -56.37 -9.73
C LEU A 130 12.15 -57.16 -11.05
N LEU A 131 12.80 -56.63 -12.09
CA LEU A 131 13.00 -57.35 -13.34
C LEU A 131 14.06 -58.46 -13.19
N LYS A 132 15.16 -58.18 -12.48
CA LYS A 132 16.20 -59.20 -12.19
C LYS A 132 15.71 -60.33 -11.28
N ASP A 133 14.83 -60.04 -10.32
CA ASP A 133 14.24 -61.05 -9.43
C ASP A 133 13.17 -61.92 -10.12
N LYS A 134 12.76 -61.55 -11.34
CA LYS A 134 11.78 -62.29 -12.17
C LYS A 134 12.44 -63.17 -13.25
N GLU A 135 13.74 -63.09 -13.44
CA GLU A 135 14.55 -64.02 -14.24
C GLU A 135 15.10 -65.15 -13.36
#